data_AF-A0A329XAG9-F1
#
_entry.id   AF-A0A329XAG9-F1
#
_cell.length_a   1.000
_cell.length_b   1.000
_cell.length_c   1.000
_cell.angle_alpha   90.00
_cell.angle_beta   90.00
_cell.angle_gamma   90.00
#
_symmetry.space_group_name_H-M   'P 1'
#
loop_
_entity.id
_entity.type
_entity.pdbx_description
1 polymer ?
#
loop_
_entity_poly.entity_id
_entity_poly.type
_entity_poly.pdbx_seq_one_letter_code
_entity_poly.pdbx_strand_id
1 'polypeptide(L)'
;MAINIEALINCLDKSYQEIFDKGLIPYKTKPKGFSGNNVIYLDMVKEGVFLAFYREGKRLKEITLTLLNEKKPLYQFPNELPSPLVPLMSREWIHKQFGKPEKSLPPRKRLKKDIGWTELYLSSFKLSLCWLHSLTPVT
;
A
#
# COMPACT_ATOMS: atom_id res chain seq x y z
N MET A 1 -15.27 9.64 4.78
CA MET A 1 -15.71 9.00 3.53
C MET A 1 -14.87 7.77 3.35
N ALA A 2 -15.52 6.62 3.16
CA ALA A 2 -14.81 5.41 2.80
C ALA A 2 -14.62 5.37 1.28
N ILE A 3 -13.47 4.87 0.82
CA ILE A 3 -13.19 4.63 -0.60
C ILE A 3 -13.27 3.14 -0.90
N ASN A 4 -13.73 2.79 -2.10
CA ASN A 4 -13.81 1.40 -2.53
C ASN A 4 -12.43 0.95 -3.05
N ILE A 5 -11.70 0.20 -2.22
CA ILE A 5 -10.36 -0.29 -2.53
C ILE A 5 -10.38 -1.31 -3.68
N GLU A 6 -11.38 -2.18 -3.72
CA GLU A 6 -11.52 -3.18 -4.78
C GLU A 6 -11.71 -2.53 -6.16
N ALA A 7 -12.55 -1.50 -6.23
CA ALA A 7 -12.75 -0.72 -7.45
C ALA A 7 -11.48 0.03 -7.89
N LEU A 8 -10.67 0.52 -6.94
CA LEU A 8 -9.38 1.15 -7.24
C LEU A 8 -8.38 0.15 -7.81
N ILE A 9 -8.31 -1.06 -7.25
CA ILE A 9 -7.47 -2.15 -7.75
C ILE A 9 -7.85 -2.51 -9.19
N ASN A 10 -9.14 -2.58 -9.50
CA ASN A 10 -9.63 -2.81 -10.86
C ASN A 10 -9.33 -1.65 -11.83
N CYS A 11 -8.85 -0.52 -11.33
CA CYS A 11 -8.38 0.61 -12.13
C CYS A 11 -6.86 0.69 -12.25
N LEU A 12 -6.11 -0.35 -11.86
CA LEU A 12 -4.70 -0.45 -12.21
C LEU A 12 -4.53 -0.26 -13.72
N ASP A 13 -3.48 0.48 -14.09
CA ASP A 13 -3.15 0.84 -15.47
C ASP A 13 -4.12 1.82 -16.16
N LYS A 14 -5.22 2.22 -15.51
CA LYS A 14 -6.13 3.29 -15.97
C LYS A 14 -5.56 4.68 -15.66
N SER A 15 -5.96 5.67 -16.47
CA SER A 15 -5.52 7.04 -16.28
C SER A 15 -6.16 7.68 -15.04
N TYR A 16 -5.48 8.64 -14.43
CA TYR A 16 -6.02 9.43 -13.33
C TYR A 16 -7.41 10.02 -13.64
N GLN A 17 -7.63 10.49 -14.87
CA GLN A 17 -8.89 11.13 -15.26
C GLN A 17 -10.04 10.12 -15.24
N GLU A 18 -9.85 8.92 -15.81
CA GLU A 18 -10.87 7.87 -15.79
C GLU A 18 -11.24 7.45 -14.36
N ILE A 19 -10.26 7.40 -13.45
CA ILE A 19 -10.48 7.03 -12.05
C ILE A 19 -11.22 8.15 -11.30
N PHE A 20 -10.85 9.40 -11.59
CA PHE A 20 -11.49 10.58 -11.03
C PHE A 20 -12.94 10.74 -11.51
N ASP A 21 -13.20 10.52 -12.79
CA ASP A 21 -14.54 10.60 -13.39
C ASP A 21 -15.49 9.52 -12.83
N LYS A 22 -14.96 8.36 -12.44
CA LYS A 22 -15.70 7.31 -11.72
C LYS A 22 -15.99 7.67 -10.25
N GLY A 23 -15.48 8.79 -9.75
CA GLY A 23 -15.65 9.21 -8.35
C GLY A 23 -14.87 8.39 -7.33
N LEU A 24 -13.86 7.61 -7.75
CA LEU A 24 -13.07 6.76 -6.85
C LEU A 24 -11.99 7.55 -6.09
N ILE A 25 -11.62 8.73 -6.58
CA ILE A 25 -10.71 9.66 -5.91
C ILE A 25 -11.52 10.87 -5.43
N PRO A 26 -11.73 11.05 -4.12
CA PRO A 26 -12.57 12.13 -3.60
C PRO A 26 -11.89 13.51 -3.66
N TYR A 27 -10.61 13.55 -4.00
CA TYR A 27 -9.79 14.76 -4.00
C TYR A 27 -9.77 15.46 -5.34
N LYS A 28 -9.94 16.78 -5.34
CA LYS A 28 -9.67 17.64 -6.51
C LYS A 28 -8.16 17.81 -6.78
N THR A 29 -7.32 17.49 -5.79
CA THR A 29 -5.87 17.65 -5.90
C THR A 29 -5.30 16.61 -6.86
N LYS A 30 -4.68 17.08 -7.95
CA LYS A 30 -4.04 16.22 -8.95
C LYS A 30 -2.74 15.59 -8.41
N PRO A 31 -2.30 14.43 -8.93
CA PRO A 31 -1.03 13.82 -8.55
C PRO A 31 0.15 14.76 -8.87
N LYS A 32 1.12 14.84 -7.95
CA LYS A 32 2.29 15.72 -8.04
C LYS A 32 3.59 14.91 -7.95
N GLY A 33 4.66 15.43 -8.53
CA GLY A 33 5.99 14.84 -8.43
C GLY A 33 7.07 15.77 -8.96
N PHE A 34 8.31 15.56 -8.53
CA PHE A 34 9.46 16.39 -8.93
C PHE A 34 9.73 16.34 -10.43
N SER A 35 10.22 17.43 -11.01
CA SER A 35 10.72 17.44 -12.39
C SER A 35 11.82 16.38 -12.57
N GLY A 36 11.81 15.65 -13.67
CA GLY A 36 12.74 14.53 -13.93
C GLY A 36 12.30 13.15 -13.41
N ASN A 37 11.34 13.05 -12.50
CA ASN A 37 10.79 11.74 -12.10
C ASN A 37 9.74 11.21 -13.10
N ASN A 38 9.82 9.92 -13.41
CA ASN A 38 8.84 9.23 -14.27
C ASN A 38 7.55 8.82 -13.52
N VAL A 39 7.47 9.13 -12.23
CA VAL A 39 6.34 8.77 -11.36
C VAL A 39 5.88 10.01 -10.61
N ILE A 40 4.57 10.20 -10.55
CA ILE A 40 3.88 11.22 -9.77
C ILE A 40 2.95 10.54 -8.76
N TYR A 41 2.65 11.23 -7.66
CA TYR A 41 2.02 10.62 -6.50
C TYR A 41 0.81 11.42 -6.03
N LEU A 42 -0.16 10.72 -5.44
CA LEU A 42 -1.28 11.30 -4.73
C LEU A 42 -1.38 10.62 -3.35
N ASP A 43 -1.17 11.39 -2.30
CA ASP A 43 -1.24 10.91 -0.92
C ASP A 43 -2.62 11.23 -0.31
N MET A 44 -3.42 10.18 -0.10
CA MET A 44 -4.78 10.24 0.46
C MET A 44 -4.72 9.82 1.94
N VAL A 45 -4.05 10.67 2.73
CA VAL A 45 -3.72 10.38 4.14
C VAL A 45 -4.95 10.07 5.00
N LYS A 46 -6.10 10.69 4.72
CA LYS A 46 -7.32 10.49 5.50
C LYS A 46 -7.90 9.09 5.30
N GLU A 47 -7.74 8.55 4.10
CA GLU A 47 -8.19 7.24 3.67
C GLU A 47 -7.10 6.17 3.87
N GLY A 48 -5.87 6.57 4.22
CA GLY A 48 -4.75 5.63 4.40
C GLY A 48 -4.25 5.02 3.10
N VAL A 49 -4.45 5.70 1.97
CA VAL A 49 -4.08 5.19 0.64
C VAL A 49 -3.11 6.12 -0.06
N PHE A 50 -2.07 5.54 -0.64
CA PHE A 50 -1.11 6.26 -1.46
C PHE A 50 -1.16 5.69 -2.87
N LEU A 51 -1.32 6.57 -3.85
CA LEU A 51 -1.41 6.22 -5.27
C LEU A 51 -0.18 6.73 -6.00
N ALA A 52 0.47 5.85 -6.76
CA ALA A 52 1.54 6.22 -7.67
C ALA A 52 1.10 6.05 -9.12
N PHE A 53 1.43 7.01 -9.97
CA PHE A 53 1.09 7.04 -11.39
C PHE A 53 2.34 7.23 -12.22
N TYR A 54 2.39 6.62 -13.40
CA TYR A 54 3.36 7.02 -14.42
C TYR A 54 3.14 8.48 -14.81
N ARG A 55 4.20 9.27 -14.96
CA ARG A 55 4.10 10.67 -15.36
C ARG A 55 3.49 10.78 -16.77
N GLU A 56 3.96 9.94 -17.68
CA GLU A 56 3.40 9.79 -19.01
C GLU A 56 2.06 9.05 -18.95
N GLY A 57 1.02 9.64 -19.56
CA GLY A 57 -0.34 9.08 -19.55
C GLY A 57 -1.06 9.09 -18.19
N LYS A 58 -0.37 9.39 -17.07
CA LYS A 58 -0.96 9.42 -15.72
C LYS A 58 -1.66 8.10 -15.36
N ARG A 59 -1.09 6.98 -15.79
CA ARG A 59 -1.65 5.63 -15.57
C ARG A 59 -1.30 5.13 -14.18
N LEU A 60 -2.27 4.52 -13.50
CA LEU A 60 -2.11 4.02 -12.14
C LEU A 60 -1.10 2.85 -12.13
N LYS A 61 0.00 3.04 -11.40
CA LYS A 61 1.11 2.10 -11.32
C LYS A 61 1.05 1.27 -10.05
N GLU A 62 0.76 1.91 -8.91
CA GLU A 62 0.86 1.29 -7.60
C GLU A 62 -0.20 1.88 -6.66
N ILE A 63 -0.75 1.00 -5.82
CA ILE A 63 -1.65 1.34 -4.73
C ILE A 63 -0.99 0.82 -3.45
N THR A 64 -0.71 1.72 -2.51
CA THR A 64 -0.16 1.36 -1.20
C THR A 64 -1.22 1.63 -0.15
N LEU A 65 -1.58 0.61 0.62
CA LEU A 65 -2.50 0.71 1.76
C LEU A 65 -1.70 0.78 3.05
N THR A 66 -1.97 1.78 3.88
CA THR A 66 -1.37 1.90 5.21
C THR A 66 -2.32 1.26 6.22
N LEU A 67 -2.05 0.02 6.64
CA LEU A 67 -2.89 -0.68 7.62
C LEU A 67 -2.56 -0.29 9.06
N LEU A 68 -1.26 -0.07 9.33
CA LEU A 68 -0.71 0.26 10.64
C LEU A 68 0.15 1.51 10.53
N ASN A 69 0.15 2.33 11.57
CA ASN A 69 0.96 3.55 11.62
C ASN A 69 1.74 3.61 12.93
N GLU A 70 3.06 3.48 12.86
CA GLU A 70 3.96 3.52 14.02
C GLU A 70 3.82 4.79 14.85
N LYS A 71 3.57 5.92 14.20
CA LYS A 71 3.42 7.22 14.88
C LYS A 71 2.06 7.37 15.56
N LYS A 72 1.09 6.51 15.24
CA LYS A 72 -0.30 6.58 15.69
C LYS A 72 -0.79 5.16 16.00
N PRO A 73 -0.55 4.62 17.21
CA PRO A 73 -0.92 3.24 17.56
C PRO A 73 -2.44 3.00 17.56
N LEU A 74 -3.25 4.05 17.72
CA LEU A 74 -4.72 4.00 17.62
C LEU A 74 -5.24 4.12 16.19
N TYR A 75 -4.34 4.20 15.20
CA TYR A 75 -4.73 4.27 13.79
C TYR A 75 -5.39 2.94 13.38
N GLN A 76 -6.59 3.04 12.85
CA GLN A 76 -7.30 1.95 12.21
C GLN A 76 -7.52 2.31 10.75
N PHE A 77 -7.28 1.35 9.86
CA PHE A 77 -7.55 1.56 8.44
C PHE A 77 -9.04 1.84 8.23
N PRO A 78 -9.41 2.98 7.61
CA PRO A 78 -10.80 3.46 7.63
C PRO A 78 -11.70 2.86 6.55
N ASN A 79 -11.16 2.07 5.61
CA ASN A 79 -11.93 1.51 4.49
C ASN A 79 -12.04 -0.02 4.60
N GLU A 80 -12.99 -0.58 3.87
CA GLU A 80 -13.11 -2.02 3.70
C GLU A 80 -11.94 -2.55 2.86
N LEU A 81 -11.35 -3.64 3.34
CA LEU A 81 -10.29 -4.33 2.61
C LEU A 81 -10.91 -5.33 1.62
N PRO A 82 -10.34 -5.46 0.41
CA PRO A 82 -10.82 -6.43 -0.55
C PRO A 82 -10.54 -7.85 -0.04
N SER A 83 -11.49 -8.76 -0.23
CA SER A 83 -11.28 -10.17 0.08
C SER A 83 -10.08 -10.72 -0.70
N PRO A 84 -9.17 -11.51 -0.10
CA PRO A 84 -9.25 -12.12 1.24
C PRO A 84 -8.58 -11.33 2.37
N LEU A 85 -8.17 -10.07 2.14
CA LEU A 85 -7.37 -9.30 3.10
C LEU A 85 -8.17 -8.91 4.34
N VAL A 86 -7.55 -9.03 5.53
CA VAL A 86 -8.12 -8.63 6.82
C VAL A 86 -7.30 -7.53 7.51
N PRO A 87 -7.85 -6.67 8.37
CA PRO A 87 -7.11 -5.55 8.95
C PRO A 87 -5.88 -5.95 9.79
N LEU A 88 -5.95 -7.10 10.47
CA LEU A 88 -4.89 -7.67 11.29
C LEU A 88 -4.50 -9.03 10.71
N MET A 89 -3.39 -9.06 9.97
CA MET A 89 -2.87 -10.28 9.37
C MET A 89 -1.60 -10.69 10.11
N SER A 90 -1.58 -11.79 10.85
CA SER A 90 -0.29 -12.32 11.33
C SER A 90 0.50 -12.92 10.16
N ARG A 91 1.83 -13.05 10.30
CA ARG A 91 2.65 -13.74 9.30
C ARG A 91 2.16 -15.17 9.05
N GLU A 92 1.80 -15.88 10.12
CA GLU A 92 1.26 -17.24 10.04
C GLU A 92 -0.06 -17.28 9.27
N TRP A 93 -0.93 -16.30 9.49
CA TRP A 93 -2.17 -16.18 8.73
C TRP A 93 -1.89 -15.94 7.24
N ILE A 94 -0.94 -15.05 6.90
CA ILE A 94 -0.54 -14.80 5.50
C ILE A 94 -0.01 -16.08 4.89
N HIS A 95 0.86 -16.82 5.59
CA HIS A 95 1.44 -18.07 5.09
C HIS A 95 0.37 -19.15 4.89
N LYS A 96 -0.66 -19.17 5.73
CA LYS A 96 -1.80 -20.08 5.60
C LYS A 96 -2.69 -19.75 4.40
N GLN A 97 -2.91 -18.46 4.11
CA GLN A 97 -3.77 -18.02 3.01
C GLN A 97 -3.07 -17.99 1.66
N PHE A 98 -1.83 -17.50 1.61
CA PHE A 98 -1.08 -17.24 0.37
C PHE A 98 0.06 -18.23 0.13
N GLY A 99 0.32 -19.15 1.07
CA GLY A 99 1.43 -20.10 0.98
C GLY A 99 2.77 -19.50 1.39
N LYS A 100 3.87 -20.12 0.93
CA LYS A 100 5.21 -19.63 1.25
C LYS A 100 5.60 -18.45 0.35
N PRO A 101 6.29 -17.42 0.89
CA PRO A 101 6.79 -16.33 0.08
C PRO A 101 7.85 -16.84 -0.91
N GLU A 102 7.91 -16.23 -2.09
CA GLU A 102 8.95 -16.51 -3.08
C GLU A 102 10.30 -16.00 -2.59
N LYS A 103 10.30 -14.81 -1.98
CA LYS A 103 11.49 -14.19 -1.39
C LYS A 103 11.13 -13.62 -0.03
N SER A 104 11.97 -13.89 0.96
CA SER A 104 11.84 -13.34 2.31
C SER A 104 13.15 -12.69 2.73
N LEU A 105 13.05 -11.53 3.37
CA LEU A 105 14.18 -10.82 3.98
C LEU A 105 13.93 -10.67 5.48
N PRO A 106 14.88 -11.10 6.33
CA PRO A 106 14.76 -10.92 7.77
C PRO A 106 14.88 -9.45 8.17
N PRO A 107 14.50 -9.10 9.41
CA PRO A 107 14.69 -7.78 9.97
C PRO A 107 16.14 -7.34 9.84
N ARG A 108 16.33 -6.13 9.35
CA ARG A 108 17.65 -5.57 9.06
C ARG A 108 17.68 -4.08 9.30
N LYS A 109 18.84 -3.58 9.73
CA LYS A 109 19.12 -2.15 9.74
C LYS A 109 19.49 -1.68 8.34
N ARG A 110 18.82 -0.63 7.88
CA ARG A 110 19.21 0.10 6.66
C ARG A 110 19.38 1.57 7.01
N LEU A 111 20.63 2.05 6.95
CA LEU A 111 20.99 3.37 7.44
C LEU A 111 20.57 3.53 8.91
N LYS A 112 19.76 4.55 9.22
CA LYS A 112 19.24 4.83 10.57
C LYS A 112 17.85 4.23 10.84
N LYS A 113 17.35 3.34 9.98
CA LYS A 113 16.02 2.73 10.12
C LYS A 113 16.12 1.22 10.30
N ASP A 114 15.44 0.72 11.31
CA ASP A 114 15.13 -0.70 11.43
C ASP A 114 14.03 -1.04 10.42
N ILE A 115 14.27 -2.03 9.58
CA ILE A 115 13.27 -2.58 8.66
C ILE A 115 12.96 -3.97 9.20
N GLY A 116 11.70 -4.29 9.46
CA GLY A 116 11.35 -5.64 9.88
C GLY A 116 11.22 -6.60 8.70
N TRP A 117 10.46 -7.68 8.87
CA TRP A 117 10.34 -8.73 7.85
C TRP A 117 9.73 -8.19 6.55
N THR A 118 10.35 -8.52 5.42
CA THR A 118 9.83 -8.19 4.09
C THR A 118 9.63 -9.49 3.31
N GLU A 119 8.42 -9.71 2.81
CA GLU A 119 8.08 -10.91 2.05
C GLU A 119 7.47 -10.55 0.70
N LEU A 120 7.87 -11.28 -0.33
CA LEU A 120 7.38 -11.16 -1.70
C LEU A 120 6.53 -12.40 -2.04
N TYR A 121 5.30 -12.16 -2.47
CA TYR A 121 4.38 -13.21 -2.94
C TYR A 121 4.10 -13.04 -4.43
N LEU A 122 4.14 -14.16 -5.15
CA LEU A 122 3.76 -14.24 -6.56
C LEU A 122 2.28 -14.58 -6.65
N SER A 123 1.44 -13.56 -6.49
CA SER A 123 0.00 -13.61 -6.77
C SER A 123 -0.28 -12.69 -7.97
N SER A 124 -1.46 -12.80 -8.57
CA SER A 124 -1.98 -11.79 -9.51
C SER A 124 -1.93 -10.36 -8.92
N PHE A 125 -1.79 -10.25 -7.60
CA PHE A 125 -1.40 -9.05 -6.88
C PHE A 125 0.03 -9.16 -6.35
N LYS A 126 0.92 -8.23 -6.74
CA LYS A 126 2.24 -8.08 -6.13
C LYS A 126 2.09 -7.44 -4.74
N LEU A 127 1.83 -8.26 -3.73
CA LEU A 127 1.83 -7.84 -2.33
C LEU A 127 3.27 -7.73 -1.82
N SER A 128 3.75 -6.50 -1.63
CA SER A 128 4.97 -6.23 -0.86
C SER A 128 4.57 -5.86 0.57
N LEU A 129 4.54 -6.85 1.46
CA LEU A 129 4.26 -6.64 2.89
C LEU A 129 5.57 -6.39 3.62
N CYS A 130 5.78 -5.14 4.06
CA CYS A 130 6.83 -4.78 5.02
C CYS A 130 6.23 -4.73 6.42
N TRP A 131 6.55 -5.70 7.26
CA TRP A 131 6.25 -5.66 8.69
C TRP A 131 7.39 -4.96 9.41
N LEU A 132 7.30 -3.66 9.71
CA LEU A 132 8.19 -3.06 10.71
C LEU A 132 7.71 -3.51 12.10
N HIS A 133 8.36 -4.53 12.66
CA HIS A 133 8.31 -4.71 14.11
C HIS A 133 9.30 -3.71 14.72
N SER A 134 8.78 -2.59 15.22
CA SER A 134 9.50 -1.75 16.19
C SER A 134 8.95 -1.99 17.59
N LEU A 135 8.74 -3.24 18.01
CA LEU A 135 8.33 -3.56 19.38
C LEU A 135 8.88 -4.92 19.80
N THR A 136 10.18 -4.97 20.10
CA THR A 136 10.70 -5.69 21.28
C THR A 136 12.06 -5.07 21.64
N PRO A 137 12.27 -4.57 22.86
CA PRO A 137 13.63 -4.36 23.35
C PRO A 137 14.30 -5.75 23.41
N VAL A 138 15.44 -5.88 22.74
CA VAL A 138 16.33 -7.02 22.95
C VAL A 138 16.76 -6.94 24.42
N THR A 139 16.45 -8.01 25.15
CA THR A 139 16.87 -8.24 26.53
C THR A 139 18.39 -8.37 26.61
#